data_AF-A0A2W0A255-F1
#
_entry.id   AF-A0A2W0A255-F1
#
_cell.length_a   1.000
_cell.length_b   1.000
_cell.length_c   1.000
_cell.angle_alpha   90.00
_cell.angle_beta   90.00
_cell.angle_gamma   90.00
#
_symmetry.space_group_name_H-M   'P 1'
#
loop_
_entity.id
_entity.type
_entity.pdbx_description
1 polymer ?
#
loop_
_entity_poly.entity_id
_entity_poly.type
_entity_poly.pdbx_seq_one_letter_code
_entity_poly.pdbx_strand_id
1 'polypeptide(L)'
;MKCSEAQSLFSLYLDGALTGAQMQHVSAHMVECVPCSTEYRQLENTRRLIAGLGKRPAPPDLALQLRIALSLERTKSYRRRWQGMWVRLENSFNAFMFPATAGVLSAVIFFGLIIGFFGLPVNSAASSDVPLALYTPPQLNPSPLPFLTTIGNNEGSLVIETYVDANGRVGDYRIISAPEGAKDLIPRLNNLLIFTTFSPAMNMGRPTPSRILLSFSHMDVRG
;
A
#
# COMPACT_ATOMS: atom_id res chain seq x y z
N MET A 1 -65.43 15.79 8.69
CA MET A 1 -64.81 15.58 10.03
C MET A 1 -65.89 15.62 11.10
N LYS A 2 -65.63 15.02 12.26
CA LYS A 2 -66.55 15.12 13.41
C LYS A 2 -66.31 16.43 14.15
N CYS A 3 -67.34 16.99 14.79
CA CYS A 3 -67.21 18.25 15.54
C CYS A 3 -66.15 18.18 16.66
N SER A 4 -66.07 17.04 17.35
CA SER A 4 -65.06 16.83 18.42
C SER A 4 -63.61 16.86 17.91
N GLU A 5 -63.39 16.40 16.68
CA GLU A 5 -62.09 16.43 16.01
C GLU A 5 -61.75 17.84 15.54
N ALA A 6 -62.73 18.60 15.04
CA ALA A 6 -62.51 20.00 14.68
C ALA A 6 -62.22 20.87 15.92
N GLN A 7 -62.94 20.65 17.02
CA GLN A 7 -62.78 21.39 18.28
C GLN A 7 -61.38 21.23 18.88
N SER A 8 -60.80 20.02 18.85
CA SER A 8 -59.43 19.79 19.35
C SER A 8 -58.36 20.51 18.51
N LEU A 9 -58.65 20.79 17.24
CA LEU A 9 -57.75 21.47 16.31
C LEU A 9 -57.89 23.00 16.33
N PHE A 10 -58.89 23.59 17.01
CA PHE A 10 -59.09 25.04 17.03
C PHE A 10 -57.91 25.82 17.61
N SER A 11 -57.28 25.32 18.68
CA SER A 11 -56.10 25.98 19.27
C SER A 11 -54.94 26.01 18.27
N LEU A 12 -54.64 24.87 17.63
CA LEU A 12 -53.58 24.75 16.63
C LEU A 12 -53.89 25.59 15.38
N TYR A 13 -55.16 25.68 15.00
CA TYR A 13 -55.62 26.51 13.89
C TYR A 13 -55.42 28.01 14.20
N LEU A 14 -55.72 28.47 15.42
CA LEU A 14 -55.49 29.86 15.87
C LEU A 14 -54.01 30.24 15.92
N ASP A 15 -53.14 29.28 16.21
CA ASP A 15 -51.70 29.49 16.28
C ASP A 15 -50.98 29.27 14.93
N GLY A 16 -51.71 28.87 13.88
CA GLY A 16 -51.16 28.60 12.56
C GLY A 16 -50.24 27.38 12.51
N ALA A 17 -50.39 26.45 13.46
CA ALA A 17 -49.53 25.28 13.63
C ALA A 17 -50.05 24.02 12.89
N LEU A 18 -51.15 24.14 12.12
CA LEU A 18 -51.71 23.03 11.35
C LEU A 18 -51.07 22.88 9.97
N THR A 19 -51.08 21.66 9.44
CA THR A 19 -50.73 21.42 8.04
C THR A 19 -51.79 22.02 7.10
N GLY A 20 -51.41 22.36 5.86
CA GLY A 20 -52.33 22.99 4.90
C GLY A 20 -53.60 22.17 4.61
N ALA A 21 -53.48 20.84 4.53
CA ALA A 21 -54.62 19.95 4.33
C ALA A 21 -55.60 19.96 5.53
N GLN A 22 -55.07 19.95 6.76
CA GLN A 22 -55.88 20.06 7.97
C GLN A 22 -56.56 21.43 8.08
N MET A 23 -55.87 22.49 7.68
CA MET A 23 -56.43 23.85 7.67
C MET A 23 -57.63 23.94 6.73
N GLN A 24 -57.52 23.37 5.52
CA GLN A 24 -58.63 23.28 4.56
C GLN A 24 -59.81 22.50 5.13
N HIS A 25 -59.55 21.33 5.71
CA HIS A 25 -60.57 20.52 6.36
C HIS A 25 -61.32 21.32 7.45
N VAL A 26 -60.61 21.87 8.44
CA VAL A 26 -61.26 22.60 9.53
C VAL A 26 -62.02 23.82 9.00
N SER A 27 -61.45 24.56 8.04
CA SER A 27 -62.11 25.73 7.44
C SER A 27 -63.41 25.36 6.71
N ALA A 28 -63.44 24.24 5.97
CA ALA A 28 -64.65 23.74 5.30
C ALA A 28 -65.72 23.36 6.33
N HIS A 29 -65.33 22.72 7.43
CA HIS A 29 -66.27 22.37 8.49
C HIS A 29 -66.87 23.58 9.20
N MET A 30 -66.10 24.65 9.40
CA MET A 30 -66.64 25.90 9.97
C MET A 30 -67.69 26.56 9.06
N VAL A 31 -67.65 26.34 7.75
CA VAL A 31 -68.67 26.83 6.81
C VAL A 31 -69.95 26.01 6.92
N GLU A 32 -69.82 24.69 7.06
CA GLU A 32 -70.97 23.77 7.13
C GLU A 32 -71.62 23.69 8.51
N CYS A 33 -70.84 23.89 9.59
CA CYS A 33 -71.25 23.67 10.97
C CYS A 33 -71.28 24.97 11.77
N VAL A 34 -72.48 25.57 11.88
CA VAL A 34 -72.73 26.79 12.67
C VAL A 34 -72.21 26.71 14.12
N PRO A 35 -72.46 25.65 14.92
CA PRO A 35 -72.02 25.62 16.31
C PRO A 35 -70.49 25.67 16.44
N CYS A 36 -69.77 24.92 15.61
CA CYS A 36 -68.30 24.97 15.55
C CYS A 36 -67.78 26.35 15.16
N SER A 37 -68.44 27.03 14.21
CA SER A 37 -68.08 28.40 13.81
C SER A 37 -68.28 29.41 14.97
N THR A 38 -69.32 29.23 15.78
CA THR A 38 -69.60 30.12 16.91
C THR A 38 -68.60 29.93 18.05
N GLU A 39 -68.24 28.69 18.38
CA GLU A 39 -67.20 28.39 19.37
C GLU A 39 -65.85 28.95 18.94
N TYR A 40 -65.48 28.78 17.66
CA TYR A 40 -64.25 29.35 17.12
C TYR A 40 -64.22 30.88 17.24
N ARG A 41 -65.32 31.57 16.92
CA ARG A 41 -65.43 33.04 17.09
C ARG A 41 -65.32 33.46 18.56
N GLN A 42 -65.87 32.69 19.49
CA GLN A 42 -65.72 32.97 20.93
C GLN A 42 -64.26 32.87 21.37
N LEU A 43 -63.52 31.86 20.90
CA LEU A 43 -62.09 31.73 21.15
C LEU A 43 -61.30 32.89 20.53
N GLU A 44 -61.62 33.28 19.31
CA GLU A 44 -60.97 34.42 18.65
C GLU A 44 -61.21 35.74 19.39
N ASN A 45 -62.44 35.98 19.85
CA ASN A 45 -62.77 37.14 20.66
C ASN A 45 -62.00 37.15 21.99
N THR A 46 -61.89 35.99 22.64
CA THR A 46 -61.13 35.85 23.89
C THR A 46 -59.64 36.17 23.65
N ARG A 47 -59.06 35.65 22.57
CA ARG A 47 -57.68 35.97 22.15
C ARG A 47 -57.51 37.47 21.90
N ARG A 48 -58.46 38.13 21.22
CA ARG A 48 -58.43 39.57 20.96
C ARG A 48 -58.49 40.38 22.24
N LEU A 49 -59.34 40.01 23.20
CA LEU A 49 -59.44 40.66 24.51
C LEU A 49 -58.12 40.53 25.29
N ILE A 50 -57.54 39.33 25.32
CA ILE A 50 -56.25 39.09 26.00
C ILE A 50 -55.12 39.87 25.30
N ALA A 51 -55.09 39.90 23.97
CA ALA A 51 -54.12 40.69 23.23
C ALA A 51 -54.26 42.20 23.47
N GLY A 52 -55.48 42.66 23.77
CA GLY A 52 -55.80 44.04 24.13
C GLY A 52 -55.29 44.48 25.51
N LEU A 53 -54.91 43.55 26.40
CA LEU A 53 -54.35 43.86 27.72
C LEU A 53 -52.97 44.55 27.64
N GLY A 54 -52.40 44.67 26.44
CA GLY A 54 -51.14 45.34 26.19
C GLY A 54 -49.93 44.45 26.44
N LYS A 55 -48.80 44.83 25.84
CA LYS A 55 -47.53 44.15 26.06
C LYS A 55 -46.89 44.70 27.33
N ARG A 56 -46.35 43.81 28.18
CA ARG A 56 -45.46 44.24 29.27
C ARG A 56 -44.30 45.03 28.67
N PRO A 57 -43.97 46.24 29.18
CA PRO A 57 -42.86 47.01 28.67
C PRO A 57 -41.58 46.19 28.78
N ALA A 58 -40.82 46.13 27.68
CA ALA A 58 -39.52 45.46 27.68
C ALA A 58 -38.59 46.20 28.66
N PRO A 59 -37.76 45.47 29.44
CA PRO A 59 -36.80 46.11 30.31
C PRO A 59 -35.85 46.98 29.47
N PRO A 60 -35.50 48.19 29.94
CA PRO A 60 -34.67 49.12 29.16
C PRO A 60 -33.28 48.54 28.83
N ASP A 61 -32.79 47.63 29.68
CA ASP A 61 -31.50 46.95 29.51
C ASP A 61 -31.55 45.75 28.54
N LEU A 62 -32.74 45.30 28.12
CA LEU A 62 -32.87 44.13 27.25
C LEU A 62 -32.17 44.33 25.91
N ALA A 63 -32.26 45.53 25.35
CA ALA A 63 -31.63 45.86 24.07
C ALA A 63 -30.09 45.80 24.19
N LEU A 64 -29.54 46.24 25.32
CA LEU A 64 -28.11 46.17 25.59
C LEU A 64 -27.67 44.71 25.79
N GLN A 65 -28.38 43.96 26.62
CA GLN A 65 -28.09 42.55 26.88
C GLN A 65 -28.15 41.71 25.60
N LEU A 66 -29.13 41.95 24.71
CA LEU A 66 -29.21 41.29 23.41
C LEU A 66 -28.03 41.64 22.51
N ARG A 67 -27.62 42.91 22.46
CA ARG A 67 -26.44 43.33 21.67
C ARG A 67 -25.16 42.67 22.19
N ILE A 68 -25.00 42.60 23.51
CA ILE A 68 -23.87 41.92 24.16
C ILE A 68 -23.91 40.42 23.83
N ALA A 69 -25.03 39.74 24.04
CA ALA A 69 -25.20 38.33 23.73
C ALA A 69 -24.93 38.02 22.24
N LEU A 70 -25.44 38.86 21.33
CA LEU A 70 -25.19 38.73 19.90
C LEU A 70 -23.71 38.94 19.55
N SER A 71 -23.03 39.91 20.18
CA SER A 71 -21.58 40.12 19.95
C SER A 71 -20.74 38.94 20.39
N LEU A 72 -21.07 38.34 21.55
CA LEU A 72 -20.40 37.15 22.08
C LEU A 72 -20.65 35.92 21.20
N GLU A 73 -21.86 35.78 20.66
CA GLU A 73 -22.15 34.69 19.72
C GLU A 73 -21.45 34.89 18.37
N ARG A 74 -21.30 36.14 17.92
CA ARG A 74 -20.60 36.47 16.67
C ARG A 74 -19.10 36.17 16.76
N THR A 75 -18.46 36.42 17.90
CA THR A 75 -17.05 36.04 18.13
C THR A 75 -16.88 34.52 18.23
N LYS A 76 -17.82 33.82 18.88
CA LYS A 76 -17.88 32.35 18.88
C LYS A 76 -18.14 31.75 17.49
N SER A 77 -18.83 32.46 16.60
CA SER A 77 -19.10 32.02 15.23
C SER A 77 -17.81 31.79 14.42
N TYR A 78 -16.74 32.56 14.68
CA TYR A 78 -15.44 32.30 14.06
C TYR A 78 -14.89 30.92 14.48
N ARG A 79 -14.99 30.58 15.77
CA ARG A 79 -14.65 29.26 16.31
C ARG A 79 -15.54 28.16 15.74
N ARG A 80 -16.84 28.42 15.55
CA ARG A 80 -17.81 27.50 14.95
C ARG A 80 -17.53 27.22 13.47
N ARG A 81 -16.97 28.18 12.73
CA ARG A 81 -16.57 27.99 11.33
C ARG A 81 -15.35 27.08 11.21
N TRP A 82 -14.38 27.25 12.10
CA TRP A 82 -13.24 26.34 12.23
C TRP A 82 -13.66 24.96 12.74
N GLN A 83 -14.55 24.88 13.73
CA GLN A 83 -15.10 23.61 14.21
C GLN A 83 -15.93 22.91 13.13
N GLY A 84 -16.73 23.63 12.34
CA GLY A 84 -17.46 23.05 11.21
C GLY A 84 -16.53 22.55 10.11
N MET A 85 -15.41 23.23 9.87
CA MET A 85 -14.37 22.78 8.95
C MET A 85 -13.64 21.55 9.49
N TRP A 86 -13.31 21.51 10.78
CA TRP A 86 -12.74 20.34 11.47
C TRP A 86 -13.66 19.13 11.41
N VAL A 87 -14.96 19.31 11.70
CA VAL A 87 -15.96 18.23 11.60
C VAL A 87 -16.09 17.74 10.15
N ARG A 88 -16.04 18.63 9.15
CA ARG A 88 -16.02 18.23 7.74
C ARG A 88 -14.75 17.47 7.37
N LEU A 89 -13.61 17.92 7.88
CA LEU A 89 -12.32 17.25 7.67
C LEU A 89 -12.36 15.85 8.27
N GLU A 90 -12.84 15.73 9.52
CA GLU A 90 -12.96 14.47 10.23
C GLU A 90 -13.94 13.52 9.56
N ASN A 91 -15.09 14.02 9.08
CA ASN A 91 -16.04 13.22 8.33
C ASN A 91 -15.49 12.80 6.94
N SER A 92 -14.67 13.66 6.32
CA SER A 92 -13.99 13.34 5.06
C SER A 92 -12.88 12.31 5.29
N PHE A 93 -12.10 12.43 6.37
CA PHE A 93 -11.11 11.44 6.76
C PHE A 93 -11.75 10.11 7.15
N ASN A 94 -12.92 10.11 7.79
CA ASN A 94 -13.63 8.88 8.11
C ASN A 94 -14.15 8.17 6.84
N ALA A 95 -14.65 8.93 5.87
CA ALA A 95 -15.04 8.40 4.56
C ALA A 95 -13.82 7.99 3.69
N PHE A 96 -12.69 8.68 3.84
CA PHE A 96 -11.45 8.45 3.07
C PHE A 96 -10.50 7.43 3.72
N MET A 97 -10.71 7.08 4.99
CA MET A 97 -9.90 6.07 5.70
C MET A 97 -10.10 4.67 5.11
N PHE A 98 -11.28 4.37 4.57
CA PHE A 98 -11.57 3.05 4.01
C PHE A 98 -10.88 2.79 2.65
N PRO A 99 -10.88 3.74 1.68
CA PRO A 99 -10.19 3.54 0.40
C PRO A 99 -8.66 3.64 0.51
N ALA A 100 -8.13 4.57 1.30
CA ALA A 100 -6.69 4.83 1.34
C ALA A 100 -5.89 3.71 2.04
N THR A 101 -6.41 3.17 3.14
CA THR A 101 -5.75 2.07 3.87
C THR A 101 -5.78 0.76 3.08
N ALA A 102 -6.89 0.48 2.39
CA ALA A 102 -7.02 -0.68 1.50
C ALA A 102 -6.04 -0.62 0.31
N GLY A 103 -5.81 0.56 -0.26
CA GLY A 103 -4.84 0.76 -1.34
C GLY A 103 -3.39 0.56 -0.92
N VAL A 104 -3.00 1.05 0.26
CA VAL A 104 -1.63 0.86 0.77
C VAL A 104 -1.38 -0.62 1.11
N LEU A 105 -2.35 -1.29 1.75
CA LEU A 105 -2.26 -2.72 2.05
C LEU A 105 -2.12 -3.56 0.78
N SER A 106 -2.93 -3.29 -0.25
CA SER A 106 -2.83 -4.02 -1.51
C SER A 106 -1.52 -3.76 -2.24
N ALA A 107 -1.02 -2.52 -2.24
CA ALA A 107 0.27 -2.18 -2.83
C ALA A 107 1.44 -2.89 -2.14
N VAL A 108 1.46 -2.93 -0.80
CA VAL A 108 2.48 -3.64 -0.02
C VAL A 108 2.43 -5.14 -0.30
N ILE A 109 1.24 -5.74 -0.37
CA ILE A 109 1.09 -7.17 -0.69
C ILE A 109 1.60 -7.45 -2.11
N PHE A 110 1.21 -6.64 -3.11
CA PHE A 110 1.64 -6.83 -4.49
C PHE A 110 3.16 -6.70 -4.64
N PHE A 111 3.75 -5.64 -4.08
CA PHE A 111 5.21 -5.46 -4.14
C PHE A 111 5.95 -6.53 -3.36
N GLY A 112 5.44 -6.92 -2.18
CA GLY A 112 6.00 -8.02 -1.40
C GLY A 112 5.98 -9.34 -2.16
N LEU A 113 4.90 -9.63 -2.89
CA LEU A 113 4.78 -10.84 -3.71
C LEU A 113 5.70 -10.78 -4.92
N ILE A 114 5.80 -9.63 -5.60
CA ILE A 114 6.72 -9.44 -6.73
C ILE A 114 8.18 -9.57 -6.27
N ILE A 115 8.58 -8.92 -5.17
CA ILE A 115 9.92 -9.03 -4.62
C ILE A 115 10.20 -10.45 -4.13
N GLY A 116 9.23 -11.13 -3.50
CA GLY A 116 9.37 -12.52 -3.09
C GLY A 116 9.51 -13.49 -4.27
N PHE A 117 8.82 -13.22 -5.37
CA PHE A 117 8.85 -14.07 -6.57
C PHE A 117 10.09 -13.82 -7.45
N PHE A 118 10.51 -12.55 -7.61
CA PHE A 118 11.65 -12.16 -8.46
C PHE A 118 12.97 -11.96 -7.71
N GLY A 119 12.93 -11.77 -6.38
CA GLY A 119 14.08 -11.43 -5.54
C GLY A 119 14.76 -12.61 -4.87
N LEU A 120 14.34 -13.85 -5.14
CA LEU A 120 15.16 -15.01 -4.78
C LEU A 120 16.46 -14.92 -5.59
N PRO A 121 17.64 -14.85 -4.94
CA PRO A 121 18.89 -14.92 -5.67
C PRO A 121 18.95 -16.32 -6.30
N VAL A 122 18.74 -16.40 -7.60
CA VAL A 122 19.28 -17.52 -8.37
C VAL A 122 20.76 -17.53 -8.05
N ASN A 123 21.25 -18.64 -7.48
CA ASN A 123 22.66 -18.82 -7.17
C ASN A 123 23.46 -18.79 -8.48
N SER A 124 23.73 -17.61 -9.02
CA SER A 124 24.74 -17.38 -10.03
C SER A 124 26.09 -17.45 -9.31
N ALA A 125 26.47 -18.69 -8.98
CA ALA A 125 27.82 -19.03 -8.58
C ALA A 125 28.73 -18.94 -9.82
N ALA A 126 29.10 -17.73 -10.21
CA ALA A 126 30.25 -17.48 -11.06
C ALA A 126 30.60 -16.00 -11.03
N SER A 127 31.73 -15.70 -10.37
CA SER A 127 32.68 -14.63 -10.70
C SER A 127 32.13 -13.43 -11.47
N SER A 128 32.12 -12.30 -10.77
CA SER A 128 32.03 -10.94 -11.29
C SER A 128 32.86 -10.74 -12.58
N ASP A 129 32.22 -10.90 -13.74
CA ASP A 129 32.61 -10.29 -15.01
C ASP A 129 31.34 -10.15 -15.85
N VAL A 130 30.95 -8.91 -16.12
CA VAL A 130 29.78 -8.60 -16.96
C VAL A 130 30.01 -9.25 -18.32
N PRO A 131 29.16 -10.20 -18.77
CA PRO A 131 29.34 -10.84 -20.06
C PRO A 131 29.03 -9.79 -21.13
N LEU A 132 30.06 -9.12 -21.62
CA LEU A 132 30.01 -8.60 -22.98
C LEU A 132 29.72 -9.81 -23.85
N ALA A 133 28.56 -9.85 -24.52
CA ALA A 133 28.13 -10.95 -25.40
C ALA A 133 29.09 -11.25 -26.57
N LEU A 134 30.24 -10.57 -26.60
CA LEU A 134 31.34 -10.70 -27.53
C LEU A 134 32.37 -11.73 -27.07
N TYR A 135 32.54 -11.98 -25.75
CA TYR A 135 33.52 -12.94 -25.25
C TYR A 135 32.95 -13.80 -24.10
N THR A 136 32.94 -15.11 -24.28
CA THR A 136 32.57 -16.08 -23.24
C THR A 136 33.83 -16.84 -22.81
N PRO A 137 34.22 -16.81 -21.52
CA PRO A 137 35.36 -17.55 -21.05
C PRO A 137 35.11 -19.07 -21.15
N PRO A 138 36.17 -19.88 -21.25
CA PRO A 138 36.05 -21.33 -21.30
C PRO A 138 35.51 -21.86 -19.97
N GLN A 139 34.57 -22.80 -20.03
CA GLN A 139 33.97 -23.41 -18.85
C GLN A 139 34.37 -24.87 -18.76
N LEU A 140 34.71 -25.32 -17.54
CA LEU A 140 34.88 -26.73 -17.24
C LEU A 140 33.54 -27.44 -17.43
N ASN A 141 33.47 -28.40 -18.36
CA ASN A 141 32.28 -29.24 -18.40
C ASN A 141 32.28 -30.11 -17.13
N PRO A 142 31.13 -30.25 -16.44
CA PRO A 142 31.04 -31.09 -15.26
C PRO A 142 31.23 -32.55 -15.67
N SER A 143 32.49 -32.99 -15.72
CA SER A 143 32.83 -34.38 -15.98
C SER A 143 32.61 -35.21 -14.71
N PRO A 144 32.08 -36.44 -14.80
CA PRO A 144 31.81 -37.30 -13.67
C PRO A 144 33.09 -37.97 -13.14
N LEU A 145 34.12 -37.20 -12.82
CA LEU A 145 35.39 -37.72 -12.32
C LEU A 145 35.58 -37.38 -10.83
N PRO A 146 35.58 -38.38 -9.93
CA PRO A 146 35.89 -38.21 -8.52
C PRO A 146 37.40 -38.00 -8.25
N PHE A 147 38.21 -37.76 -9.29
CA PHE A 147 39.67 -37.65 -9.19
C PHE A 147 40.17 -36.25 -8.81
N LEU A 148 39.35 -35.21 -8.97
CA LEU A 148 39.67 -33.83 -8.52
C LEU A 148 39.90 -33.76 -7.00
N THR A 149 39.26 -34.64 -6.23
CA THR A 149 39.44 -34.73 -4.78
C THR A 149 40.70 -35.49 -4.37
N THR A 150 41.26 -36.32 -5.26
CA THR A 150 42.44 -37.16 -4.94
C THR A 150 43.76 -36.39 -5.02
N ILE A 151 43.87 -35.38 -5.89
CA ILE A 151 45.04 -34.47 -5.90
C ILE A 151 45.02 -33.55 -4.67
N GLY A 152 43.82 -33.24 -4.17
CA GLY A 152 43.64 -32.45 -2.96
C GLY A 152 44.04 -33.16 -1.67
N ASN A 153 44.44 -34.43 -1.66
CA ASN A 153 44.76 -35.16 -0.42
C ASN A 153 46.14 -34.80 0.17
N ASN A 154 46.92 -33.97 -0.51
CA ASN A 154 48.23 -33.50 -0.06
C ASN A 154 48.13 -32.03 0.37
N GLU A 155 48.79 -31.67 1.46
CA GLU A 155 48.80 -30.31 2.01
C GLU A 155 49.48 -29.33 1.05
N GLY A 156 48.70 -28.68 0.20
CA GLY A 156 49.18 -27.63 -0.70
C GLY A 156 48.21 -27.31 -1.82
N SER A 157 48.20 -26.05 -2.27
CA SER A 157 47.48 -25.64 -3.47
C SER A 157 48.38 -25.84 -4.70
N LEU A 158 47.91 -26.64 -5.66
CA LEU A 158 48.55 -26.78 -6.97
C LEU A 158 47.85 -25.83 -7.94
N VAL A 159 48.56 -24.86 -8.47
CA VAL A 159 48.03 -23.92 -9.46
C VAL A 159 48.74 -24.13 -10.79
N ILE A 160 47.95 -24.43 -11.81
CA ILE A 160 48.44 -24.64 -13.18
C ILE A 160 47.74 -23.69 -14.14
N GLU A 161 48.51 -23.15 -15.07
CA GLU A 161 48.00 -22.48 -16.25
C GLU A 161 47.89 -23.52 -17.37
N THR A 162 46.70 -23.75 -17.88
CA THR A 162 46.47 -24.70 -18.99
C THR A 162 46.05 -23.95 -20.25
N TYR A 163 46.54 -24.41 -21.39
CA TYR A 163 46.16 -23.93 -22.70
C TYR A 163 45.07 -24.82 -23.26
N VAL A 164 43.89 -24.24 -23.53
CA VAL A 164 42.74 -24.93 -24.10
C VAL A 164 42.63 -24.56 -25.57
N ASP A 165 42.56 -25.57 -26.43
CA ASP A 165 42.41 -25.38 -27.87
C ASP A 165 40.98 -24.97 -28.25
N ALA A 166 40.75 -24.66 -29.54
CA ALA A 166 39.43 -24.32 -30.05
C ALA A 166 38.43 -25.50 -30.00
N ASN A 167 38.89 -26.73 -29.77
CA ASN A 167 38.05 -27.92 -29.61
C ASN A 167 37.70 -28.19 -28.13
N GLY A 168 38.20 -27.37 -27.20
CA GLY A 168 37.94 -27.56 -25.77
C GLY A 168 38.83 -28.63 -25.12
N ARG A 169 39.95 -29.01 -25.74
CA ARG A 169 40.92 -29.97 -25.18
C ARG A 169 42.13 -29.23 -24.62
N VAL A 170 42.76 -29.83 -23.61
CA VAL A 170 44.01 -29.31 -23.05
C VAL A 170 45.15 -29.63 -24.01
N GLY A 171 45.82 -28.58 -24.51
CA GLY A 171 46.99 -28.72 -25.37
C GLY A 171 48.30 -28.81 -24.57
N ASP A 172 48.48 -27.90 -23.62
CA ASP A 172 49.70 -27.81 -22.81
C ASP A 172 49.39 -27.22 -21.42
N TYR A 173 50.29 -27.39 -20.46
CA TYR A 173 50.16 -26.83 -19.12
C TYR A 173 51.49 -26.34 -18.55
N ARG A 174 51.41 -25.27 -17.76
CA ARG A 174 52.52 -24.69 -17.02
C ARG A 174 52.18 -24.63 -15.55
N ILE A 175 53.04 -25.21 -14.71
CA ILE A 175 52.86 -25.17 -13.25
C ILE A 175 53.35 -23.80 -12.76
N ILE A 176 52.46 -23.04 -12.10
CA ILE A 176 52.77 -21.72 -11.52
C ILE A 176 53.19 -21.89 -10.05
N SER A 177 52.45 -22.71 -9.29
CA SER A 177 52.79 -23.03 -7.89
C SER A 177 52.59 -24.51 -7.63
N ALA A 178 53.55 -25.12 -6.96
CA ALA A 178 53.51 -26.54 -6.59
C ALA A 178 54.00 -26.72 -5.15
N PRO A 179 53.38 -27.62 -4.36
CA PRO A 179 53.87 -27.95 -3.02
C PRO A 179 55.21 -28.70 -3.07
N GLU A 180 55.96 -28.66 -1.96
CA GLU A 180 57.20 -29.43 -1.79
C GLU A 180 56.90 -30.93 -1.94
N GLY A 181 57.40 -31.57 -3.02
CA GLY A 181 57.08 -32.97 -3.37
C GLY A 181 56.27 -33.16 -4.66
N ALA A 182 55.98 -32.09 -5.42
CA ALA A 182 55.13 -32.15 -6.62
C ALA A 182 55.64 -33.03 -7.79
N LYS A 183 56.87 -33.55 -7.78
CA LYS A 183 57.41 -34.39 -8.86
C LYS A 183 56.61 -35.68 -9.06
N ASP A 184 56.05 -36.24 -7.99
CA ASP A 184 55.26 -37.48 -8.05
C ASP A 184 53.81 -37.24 -8.54
N LEU A 185 53.36 -35.98 -8.58
CA LEU A 185 52.02 -35.58 -9.01
C LEU A 185 51.91 -35.34 -10.51
N ILE A 186 53.03 -35.07 -11.19
CA ILE A 186 53.11 -34.81 -12.64
C ILE A 186 52.45 -35.91 -13.48
N PRO A 187 52.77 -37.22 -13.32
CA PRO A 187 52.17 -38.26 -14.16
C PRO A 187 50.65 -38.41 -13.94
N ARG A 188 50.17 -38.15 -12.71
CA ARG A 188 48.73 -38.18 -12.40
C ARG A 188 48.01 -36.98 -13.01
N LEU A 189 48.63 -35.80 -12.96
CA LEU A 189 48.12 -34.59 -13.58
C LEU A 189 48.01 -34.75 -15.11
N ASN A 190 49.03 -35.34 -15.75
CA ASN A 190 49.01 -35.59 -17.19
C ASN A 190 47.83 -36.46 -17.61
N ASN A 191 47.60 -37.57 -16.92
CA ASN A 191 46.46 -38.43 -17.20
C ASN A 191 45.14 -37.69 -16.99
N LEU A 192 45.03 -36.86 -15.94
CA LEU A 192 43.83 -36.07 -15.70
C LEU A 192 43.56 -35.09 -16.85
N LEU A 193 44.55 -34.29 -17.25
CA LEU A 193 44.39 -33.26 -18.29
C LEU A 193 44.07 -33.83 -19.68
N ILE A 194 44.47 -35.08 -19.96
CA ILE A 194 44.12 -35.76 -21.23
C ILE A 194 42.62 -36.08 -21.30
N PHE A 195 41.97 -36.37 -20.16
CA PHE A 195 40.56 -36.76 -20.11
C PHE A 195 39.61 -35.61 -19.76
N THR A 196 40.11 -34.44 -19.43
CA THR A 196 39.27 -33.26 -19.19
C THR A 196 38.88 -32.60 -20.51
N THR A 197 37.59 -32.29 -20.63
CA THR A 197 37.06 -31.50 -21.73
C THR A 197 36.45 -30.22 -21.20
N PHE A 198 36.72 -29.14 -21.91
CA PHE A 198 36.25 -27.80 -21.62
C PHE A 198 35.30 -27.38 -22.72
N SER A 199 34.31 -26.56 -22.39
CA SER A 199 33.66 -25.75 -23.41
C SER A 199 34.65 -24.66 -23.84
N PRO A 200 35.02 -24.55 -25.13
CA PRO A 200 36.04 -23.62 -25.59
C PRO A 200 35.61 -22.17 -25.37
N ALA A 201 36.58 -21.27 -25.26
CA ALA A 201 36.28 -19.85 -25.18
C ALA A 201 35.66 -19.39 -26.50
N MET A 202 34.60 -18.58 -26.42
CA MET A 202 33.95 -18.02 -27.60
C MET A 202 34.33 -16.56 -27.73
N ASN A 203 34.82 -16.16 -28.91
CA ASN A 203 34.96 -14.76 -29.29
C ASN A 203 34.07 -14.51 -30.51
N MET A 204 33.08 -13.62 -30.39
CA MET A 204 32.07 -13.36 -31.41
C MET A 204 31.39 -14.63 -31.94
N GLY A 205 31.11 -15.60 -31.06
CA GLY A 205 30.50 -16.88 -31.41
C GLY A 205 31.41 -17.86 -32.15
N ARG A 206 32.70 -17.56 -32.30
CA ARG A 206 33.70 -18.48 -32.84
C ARG A 206 34.56 -19.06 -31.73
N PRO A 207 34.83 -20.38 -31.73
CA PRO A 207 35.70 -21.00 -30.75
C PRO A 207 37.13 -20.51 -30.97
N THR A 208 37.74 -19.98 -29.91
CA THR A 208 39.09 -19.44 -29.91
C THR A 208 39.91 -20.10 -28.80
N PRO A 209 41.20 -20.40 -29.06
CA PRO A 209 42.06 -20.97 -28.05
C PRO A 209 42.31 -19.94 -26.93
N SER A 210 42.36 -20.41 -25.69
CA SER A 210 42.47 -19.55 -24.51
C SER A 210 43.30 -20.19 -23.41
N ARG A 211 43.77 -19.36 -22.48
CA ARG A 211 44.51 -19.80 -21.29
C ARG A 211 43.61 -19.71 -20.08
N ILE A 212 43.66 -20.73 -19.24
CA ILE A 212 42.92 -20.76 -17.98
C ILE A 212 43.83 -21.12 -16.83
N LEU A 213 43.49 -20.60 -15.66
CA LEU A 213 44.19 -20.90 -14.43
C LEU A 213 43.32 -21.87 -13.62
N LEU A 214 43.83 -23.09 -13.43
CA LEU A 214 43.20 -24.12 -12.62
C LEU A 214 43.90 -24.14 -11.27
N SER A 215 43.12 -23.99 -10.20
CA SER A 215 43.59 -24.12 -8.83
C SER A 215 42.98 -25.38 -8.22
N PHE A 216 43.84 -26.30 -7.78
CA PHE A 216 43.45 -27.47 -7.01
C PHE A 216 43.75 -27.19 -5.54
N SER A 217 42.70 -27.13 -4.71
CA SER A 217 42.80 -26.93 -3.27
C SER A 217 42.09 -28.04 -2.50
N HIS A 218 42.68 -28.48 -1.39
CA HIS A 218 42.04 -29.38 -0.43
C HIS A 218 40.76 -28.73 0.12
N MET A 219 39.63 -29.42 -0.01
CA MET A 219 38.38 -29.02 0.63
C MET A 219 38.02 -30.09 1.66
N ASP A 220 38.45 -29.88 2.91
CA ASP A 220 38.04 -30.69 4.05
C ASP A 220 36.62 -30.26 4.46
N VAL A 221 35.61 -31.02 4.04
CA VAL A 221 34.25 -30.82 4.53
C VAL A 221 34.16 -31.52 5.89
N ARG A 222 34.48 -30.79 6.96
CA ARG A 222 34.16 -31.22 8.32
C ARG A 222 32.64 -31.22 8.48
N GLY A 223 32.08 -32.41 8.64
CA GLY A 223 30.68 -32.63 9.05
C GLY A 223 30.44 -32.29 10.51
#